data_AF-A0A4P5WY64-F1
#
_entry.id   AF-A0A4P5WY64-F1
#
_cell.length_a   1.000
_cell.length_b   1.000
_cell.length_c   1.000
_cell.angle_alpha   90.00
_cell.angle_beta   90.00
_cell.angle_gamma   90.00
#
_symmetry.space_group_name_H-M   'P 1'
#
loop_
_entity.id
_entity.type
_entity.pdbx_description
1 polymer ?
#
loop_
_entity_poly.entity_id
_entity_poly.type
_entity_poly.pdbx_seq_one_letter_code
_entity_poly.pdbx_strand_id
1 'polypeptide(L)'
;MISSYLHDDSSTGLAIGSLDASTTFGVPLGSFQNILLLTPFFRADFLSSSAVFDLPSEVYETGVRGFWRKTLSDRLSTMAIVTPGVRTDFRNSDGAVRLFGLGLLTWQAVPERLSLSGGAVYTGRDDFPVLPAAGILWTPSSEWKIDVQFPSPRISRRLMKDGQNSELWGYLSGVFGGNTWAVQRASGLNDQLTIRDLRLMLGLEQLLPENQSAFMECGLVFDRSFTWESGAEETPLDSTWVLRAGVSF
;
A
#
# COMPACT_ATOMS: atom_id res chain seq x y z
N MET A 1 -9.31 6.47 7.70
CA MET A 1 -8.83 7.70 7.01
C MET A 1 -7.34 7.81 7.24
N ILE A 2 -6.58 8.13 6.20
CA ILE A 2 -5.12 8.29 6.23
C ILE A 2 -4.77 9.59 5.51
N SER A 3 -3.78 10.30 6.04
CA SER A 3 -3.16 11.46 5.41
C SER A 3 -1.65 11.26 5.36
N SER A 4 -1.02 11.67 4.25
CA SER A 4 0.44 11.69 4.15
C SER A 4 0.94 12.92 3.41
N TYR A 5 2.17 13.29 3.72
CA TYR A 5 2.90 14.34 3.02
C TYR A 5 4.32 13.88 2.76
N LEU A 6 4.67 13.77 1.50
CA LEU A 6 6.03 13.56 0.99
C LEU A 6 6.55 14.92 0.58
N HIS A 7 7.59 15.39 1.27
CA HIS A 7 8.19 16.69 1.01
C HIS A 7 9.11 16.60 -0.21
N ASP A 8 9.24 17.66 -0.98
CA ASP A 8 10.32 17.82 -1.96
C ASP A 8 10.42 19.31 -2.33
N ASP A 9 11.52 19.69 -2.99
CA ASP A 9 11.61 21.01 -3.60
C ASP A 9 10.70 21.05 -4.84
N SER A 10 9.64 21.86 -4.80
CA SER A 10 8.70 22.00 -5.91
C SER A 10 9.32 22.54 -7.20
N SER A 11 10.51 23.14 -7.15
CA SER A 11 11.18 23.71 -8.32
C SER A 11 12.04 22.69 -9.09
N THR A 12 12.50 21.64 -8.41
CA THR A 12 13.42 20.63 -8.97
C THR A 12 12.94 19.19 -8.79
N GLY A 13 11.95 18.96 -7.92
CA GLY A 13 11.43 17.65 -7.54
C GLY A 13 9.91 17.56 -7.57
N LEU A 14 9.38 16.60 -6.81
CA LEU A 14 7.96 16.26 -6.75
C LEU A 14 7.53 16.06 -5.29
N ALA A 15 6.79 17.01 -4.73
CA ALA A 15 6.12 16.85 -3.44
C ALA A 15 4.73 16.24 -3.65
N ILE A 16 4.30 15.38 -2.72
CA ILE A 16 3.01 14.68 -2.81
C ILE A 16 2.26 14.77 -1.48
N GLY A 17 1.10 15.42 -1.48
CA GLY A 17 0.12 15.31 -0.41
C GLY A 17 -0.90 14.22 -0.75
N SER A 18 -1.31 13.39 0.20
CA SER A 18 -2.28 12.32 -0.04
C SER A 18 -3.36 12.27 1.02
N LEU A 19 -4.58 11.95 0.59
CA LEU A 19 -5.72 11.64 1.44
C LEU A 19 -6.35 10.33 0.97
N ASP A 20 -6.56 9.40 1.91
CA ASP A 20 -7.21 8.10 1.66
C ASP A 20 -8.35 7.92 2.66
N ALA A 21 -9.53 7.61 2.13
CA ALA A 21 -10.71 7.23 2.87
C ALA A 21 -11.20 5.86 2.41
N SER A 22 -11.53 4.99 3.36
CA SER A 22 -12.04 3.66 3.11
C SER A 22 -12.97 3.20 4.23
N THR A 23 -13.80 2.22 3.94
CA THR A 23 -14.67 1.54 4.90
C THR A 23 -14.70 0.05 4.57
N THR A 24 -14.82 -0.84 5.58
CA THR A 24 -14.76 -2.28 5.37
C THR A 24 -16.05 -2.96 5.78
N PHE A 25 -16.60 -3.78 4.89
CA PHE A 25 -17.80 -4.57 5.10
C PHE A 25 -17.47 -6.07 5.07
N GLY A 26 -18.00 -6.82 6.02
CA GLY A 26 -17.92 -8.28 6.01
C GLY A 26 -19.14 -8.91 5.33
N VAL A 27 -18.92 -9.64 4.24
CA VAL A 27 -19.96 -10.38 3.51
C VAL A 27 -19.77 -11.87 3.76
N PRO A 28 -20.66 -12.55 4.51
CA PRO A 28 -20.55 -13.99 4.72
C PRO A 28 -20.88 -14.74 3.42
N LEU A 29 -19.94 -15.53 2.92
CA LEU A 29 -20.15 -16.39 1.75
C LEU A 29 -20.71 -17.74 2.21
N GLY A 30 -21.99 -17.76 2.52
CA GLY A 30 -22.74 -18.93 2.99
C GLY A 30 -22.52 -19.30 4.46
N SER A 31 -21.40 -18.89 5.08
CA SER A 31 -21.17 -19.05 6.52
C SER A 31 -20.27 -17.94 7.09
N PHE A 32 -20.36 -17.70 8.40
CA PHE A 32 -19.46 -16.80 9.12
C PHE A 32 -18.01 -17.32 9.23
N GLN A 33 -17.75 -18.56 8.80
CA GLN A 33 -16.39 -19.11 8.72
C GLN A 33 -15.68 -18.70 7.43
N ASN A 34 -16.43 -18.31 6.39
CA ASN A 34 -15.92 -17.85 5.11
C ASN A 34 -16.45 -16.43 4.84
N ILE A 35 -15.84 -15.43 5.46
CA ILE A 35 -16.21 -14.03 5.25
C ILE A 35 -15.32 -13.44 4.15
N LEU A 36 -15.94 -12.83 3.16
CA LEU A 36 -15.29 -11.93 2.20
C LEU A 36 -15.33 -10.53 2.79
N LEU A 37 -14.17 -9.90 2.95
CA LEU A 37 -14.12 -8.49 3.31
C LEU A 37 -14.10 -7.66 2.03
N LEU A 38 -14.98 -6.66 1.96
CA LEU A 38 -15.05 -5.69 0.88
C LEU A 38 -14.75 -4.31 1.44
N THR A 39 -13.71 -3.68 0.89
CA THR A 39 -13.26 -2.35 1.32
C THR A 39 -13.31 -1.39 0.14
N PRO A 40 -14.43 -0.70 -0.11
CA PRO A 40 -14.43 0.45 -1.00
C PRO A 40 -13.51 1.55 -0.45
N PHE A 41 -12.81 2.22 -1.36
CA PHE A 41 -11.89 3.29 -1.00
C PHE A 41 -11.83 4.39 -2.06
N PHE A 42 -11.38 5.55 -1.63
CA PHE A 42 -11.06 6.71 -2.46
C PHE A 42 -9.78 7.34 -1.95
N ARG A 43 -8.84 7.57 -2.87
CA ARG A 43 -7.58 8.25 -2.61
C ARG A 43 -7.39 9.40 -3.59
N ALA A 44 -6.93 10.52 -3.07
CA ALA A 44 -6.47 11.67 -3.84
C ALA A 44 -4.99 11.91 -3.53
N ASP A 45 -4.18 12.09 -4.56
CA ASP A 45 -2.78 12.51 -4.48
C ASP A 45 -2.64 13.88 -5.17
N PHE A 46 -2.20 14.87 -4.40
CA PHE A 46 -1.94 16.25 -4.82
C PHE A 46 -0.45 16.38 -5.13
N LEU A 47 -0.12 16.52 -6.41
CA LEU A 47 1.23 16.57 -6.93
C LEU A 47 1.66 18.03 -7.07
N SER A 48 2.78 18.39 -6.45
CA SER A 48 3.40 19.71 -6.58
C SER A 48 4.82 19.54 -7.11
N SER A 49 5.04 19.99 -8.34
CA SER A 49 6.29 19.79 -9.05
C SER A 49 6.63 20.95 -9.97
N SER A 50 7.83 20.93 -10.53
CA SER A 50 8.26 21.90 -11.53
C SER A 50 7.36 21.83 -12.77
N ALA A 51 7.00 22.98 -13.32
CA ALA A 51 6.19 23.06 -14.54
C ALA A 51 6.88 22.37 -15.74
N VAL A 52 8.20 22.22 -15.70
CA VAL A 52 9.00 21.51 -16.72
C VAL A 52 8.62 20.03 -16.81
N PHE A 53 8.14 19.42 -15.73
CA PHE A 53 7.78 18.00 -15.69
C PHE A 53 6.40 17.68 -16.29
N ASP A 54 5.56 18.70 -16.51
CA ASP A 54 4.20 18.55 -17.07
C ASP A 54 3.34 17.52 -16.31
N LEU A 55 3.54 17.40 -14.99
CA LEU A 55 2.76 16.51 -14.14
C LEU A 55 1.38 17.14 -13.86
N PRO A 56 0.30 16.33 -13.82
CA PRO A 56 -1.01 16.81 -13.39
C PRO A 56 -0.92 17.26 -11.92
N SER A 57 -1.73 18.24 -11.52
CA SER A 57 -1.77 18.69 -10.13
C SER A 57 -2.38 17.66 -9.18
N GLU A 58 -3.25 16.80 -9.69
CA GLU A 58 -4.08 15.90 -8.90
C GLU A 58 -4.29 14.60 -9.66
N VAL A 59 -4.13 13.47 -8.97
CA VAL A 59 -4.50 12.15 -9.46
C VAL A 59 -5.29 11.41 -8.40
N TYR A 60 -6.17 10.51 -8.85
CA TYR A 60 -7.12 9.82 -7.99
C TYR A 60 -7.06 8.32 -8.21
N GLU A 61 -7.33 7.59 -7.15
CA GLU A 61 -7.55 6.15 -7.18
C GLU A 61 -8.82 5.81 -6.42
N THR A 62 -9.70 5.03 -7.02
CA THR A 62 -10.88 4.52 -6.35
C THR A 62 -11.19 3.11 -6.81
N GLY A 63 -11.77 2.31 -5.93
CA GLY A 63 -12.10 0.93 -6.25
C GLY A 63 -12.66 0.19 -5.04
N VAL A 64 -12.76 -1.13 -5.19
CA VAL A 64 -13.22 -2.02 -4.11
C VAL A 64 -12.17 -3.09 -3.90
N ARG A 65 -11.59 -3.13 -2.71
CA ARG A 65 -10.66 -4.20 -2.32
C ARG A 65 -11.44 -5.37 -1.76
N GLY A 66 -11.43 -6.49 -2.45
CA GLY A 66 -11.87 -7.77 -1.93
C GLY A 66 -10.72 -8.48 -1.22
N PHE A 67 -10.92 -8.90 0.02
CA PHE A 67 -10.01 -9.75 0.76
C PHE A 67 -10.71 -11.05 1.14
N TRP A 68 -10.11 -12.16 0.75
CA TRP A 68 -10.57 -13.51 1.07
C TRP A 68 -9.44 -14.33 1.66
N ARG A 69 -9.74 -15.07 2.72
CA ARG A 69 -8.79 -16.01 3.33
C ARG A 69 -9.52 -17.30 3.67
N LYS A 70 -8.84 -18.43 3.48
CA LYS A 70 -9.36 -19.75 3.85
C LYS A 70 -8.25 -20.63 4.43
N THR A 71 -8.58 -21.34 5.50
CA THR A 71 -7.73 -22.41 6.04
C THR A 71 -8.01 -23.69 5.25
N LEU A 72 -6.97 -24.25 4.62
CA LEU A 72 -7.06 -25.47 3.80
C LEU A 72 -6.79 -26.73 4.63
N SER A 73 -5.92 -26.62 5.65
CA SER A 73 -5.65 -27.64 6.67
C SER A 73 -5.15 -26.96 7.96
N ASP A 74 -4.87 -27.73 9.01
CA ASP A 74 -4.40 -27.21 10.30
C ASP A 74 -3.15 -26.32 10.22
N ARG A 75 -2.35 -26.47 9.15
CA ARG A 75 -1.10 -25.70 8.96
C ARG A 75 -1.02 -24.94 7.65
N LEU A 76 -1.98 -25.11 6.74
CA LEU A 76 -1.96 -24.48 5.42
C LEU A 76 -3.16 -23.55 5.28
N SER A 77 -2.91 -22.30 4.92
CA SER A 77 -3.95 -21.34 4.57
C SER A 77 -3.64 -20.64 3.27
N THR A 78 -4.68 -20.15 2.61
CA THR A 78 -4.57 -19.32 1.42
C THR A 78 -5.23 -17.97 1.65
N MET A 79 -4.70 -16.95 1.00
CA MET A 79 -5.22 -15.60 1.00
C MET A 79 -5.21 -15.05 -0.41
N ALA A 80 -6.29 -14.37 -0.78
CA ALA A 80 -6.39 -13.62 -2.02
C ALA A 80 -6.85 -12.19 -1.73
N ILE A 81 -6.21 -11.23 -2.37
CA ILE A 81 -6.69 -9.85 -2.45
C ILE A 81 -6.91 -9.53 -3.91
N VAL A 82 -8.06 -8.96 -4.25
CA VAL A 82 -8.36 -8.50 -5.60
C VAL A 82 -8.98 -7.12 -5.51
N THR A 83 -8.42 -6.16 -6.23
CA THR A 83 -8.86 -4.76 -6.19
C THR A 83 -9.05 -4.26 -7.62
N PRO A 84 -10.23 -4.43 -8.21
CA PRO A 84 -10.62 -3.64 -9.37
C PRO A 84 -10.79 -2.17 -8.97
N GLY A 85 -10.30 -1.27 -9.81
CA GLY A 85 -10.42 0.16 -9.57
C GLY A 85 -10.12 1.01 -10.80
N VAL A 86 -10.20 2.31 -10.61
CA VAL A 86 -9.90 3.33 -11.59
C VAL A 86 -8.79 4.22 -11.04
N ARG A 87 -7.76 4.47 -11.84
CA ARG A 87 -6.62 5.35 -11.54
C ARG A 87 -6.52 6.42 -12.62
N THR A 88 -6.87 7.67 -12.29
CA THR A 88 -7.04 8.73 -13.28
C THR A 88 -6.89 10.13 -12.69
N ASP A 89 -6.67 11.14 -13.53
CA ASP A 89 -6.84 12.57 -13.22
C ASP A 89 -8.29 13.08 -13.46
N PHE A 90 -9.22 12.17 -13.77
CA PHE A 90 -10.60 12.42 -14.22
C PHE A 90 -10.74 13.19 -15.55
N ARG A 91 -9.64 13.38 -16.29
CA ARG A 91 -9.65 13.93 -17.66
C ARG A 91 -9.40 12.86 -18.70
N ASN A 92 -8.55 11.88 -18.38
CA ASN A 92 -8.31 10.72 -19.24
C ASN A 92 -8.90 9.43 -18.62
N SER A 93 -9.76 8.75 -19.37
CA SER A 93 -10.34 7.45 -18.98
C SER A 93 -9.74 6.26 -19.72
N ASP A 94 -8.91 6.51 -20.74
CA ASP A 94 -8.26 5.46 -21.50
C ASP A 94 -7.16 4.81 -20.66
N GLY A 95 -7.18 3.48 -20.53
CA GLY A 95 -6.27 2.75 -19.64
C GLY A 95 -6.44 3.03 -18.13
N ALA A 96 -7.50 3.73 -17.72
CA ALA A 96 -7.72 4.10 -16.32
C ALA A 96 -8.19 2.94 -15.44
N VAL A 97 -8.85 1.93 -16.03
CA VAL A 97 -9.29 0.73 -15.30
C VAL A 97 -8.07 -0.14 -15.00
N ARG A 98 -7.82 -0.41 -13.71
CA ARG A 98 -6.69 -1.19 -13.24
C ARG A 98 -7.14 -2.30 -12.32
N LEU A 99 -6.39 -3.38 -12.32
CA LEU A 99 -6.59 -4.53 -11.45
C LEU A 99 -5.33 -4.74 -10.63
N PHE A 100 -5.48 -4.78 -9.31
CA PHE A 100 -4.48 -5.33 -8.41
C PHE A 100 -4.92 -6.71 -7.95
N GLY A 101 -3.97 -7.65 -7.85
CA GLY A 101 -4.20 -8.99 -7.35
C GLY A 101 -3.04 -9.47 -6.48
N LEU A 102 -3.32 -10.11 -5.36
CA LEU A 102 -2.34 -10.83 -4.55
C LEU A 102 -2.89 -12.21 -4.26
N GLY A 103 -2.11 -13.24 -4.58
CA GLY A 103 -2.39 -14.62 -4.17
C GLY A 103 -1.26 -15.14 -3.30
N LEU A 104 -1.58 -15.70 -2.13
CA LEU A 104 -0.62 -16.27 -1.20
C LEU A 104 -1.07 -17.64 -0.68
N LEU A 105 -0.10 -18.53 -0.56
CA LEU A 105 -0.15 -19.72 0.28
C LEU A 105 0.76 -19.51 1.47
N THR A 106 0.25 -19.84 2.66
CA THR A 106 0.98 -19.70 3.92
C THR A 106 0.98 -21.03 4.65
N TRP A 107 2.17 -21.56 4.89
CA TRP A 107 2.40 -22.78 5.65
C TRP A 107 2.99 -22.46 7.03
N GLN A 108 2.34 -22.93 8.09
CA GLN A 108 2.83 -22.81 9.46
C GLN A 108 3.88 -23.90 9.73
N ALA A 109 5.15 -23.55 9.51
CA ALA A 109 6.29 -24.42 9.80
C ALA A 109 6.36 -24.77 11.30
N VAL A 110 6.13 -23.78 12.16
CA VAL A 110 5.94 -23.95 13.61
C VAL A 110 4.64 -23.26 14.00
N PRO A 111 3.64 -24.00 14.53
CA PRO A 111 2.36 -23.42 14.92
C PRO A 111 2.53 -22.16 15.76
N GLU A 112 1.82 -21.09 15.38
CA GLU A 112 1.79 -19.77 16.04
C GLU A 112 3.12 -19.01 16.16
N ARG A 113 4.24 -19.59 15.69
CA ARG A 113 5.58 -19.00 15.82
C ARG A 113 6.26 -18.72 14.50
N LEU A 114 6.12 -19.60 13.50
CA LEU A 114 6.85 -19.48 12.24
C LEU A 114 5.97 -19.91 11.08
N SER A 115 5.74 -18.99 10.16
CA SER A 115 5.03 -19.25 8.91
C SER A 115 5.90 -18.87 7.72
N LEU A 116 5.86 -19.69 6.68
CA LEU A 116 6.44 -19.43 5.38
C LEU A 116 5.31 -19.08 4.42
N SER A 117 5.51 -18.08 3.58
CA SER A 117 4.54 -17.66 2.58
C SER A 117 5.16 -17.60 1.19
N GLY A 118 4.34 -17.93 0.19
CA GLY A 118 4.73 -17.91 -1.22
C GLY A 118 3.54 -17.65 -2.13
N GLY A 119 3.78 -16.93 -3.21
CA GLY A 119 2.77 -16.53 -4.18
C GLY A 119 3.24 -15.39 -5.08
N ALA A 120 2.30 -14.59 -5.57
CA ALA A 120 2.57 -13.53 -6.53
C ALA A 120 1.61 -12.35 -6.37
N VAL A 121 2.08 -11.18 -6.79
CA VAL A 121 1.34 -9.93 -6.86
C VAL A 121 1.24 -9.50 -8.32
N TYR A 122 0.03 -9.26 -8.80
CA TYR A 122 -0.22 -8.47 -10.00
C TYR A 122 -0.50 -7.03 -9.57
N THR A 123 0.37 -6.09 -9.93
CA THR A 123 0.38 -4.74 -9.32
C THR A 123 -0.60 -3.78 -9.99
N GLY A 124 -0.96 -4.04 -11.26
CA GLY A 124 -1.67 -3.09 -12.12
C GLY A 124 -0.83 -1.87 -12.52
N ARG A 125 0.51 -1.94 -12.35
CA ARG A 125 1.48 -0.94 -12.79
C ARG A 125 2.14 -1.37 -14.10
N ASP A 126 2.66 -0.40 -14.85
CA ASP A 126 3.31 -0.67 -16.14
C ASP A 126 4.77 -1.09 -15.98
N ASP A 127 5.47 -0.57 -14.96
CA ASP A 127 6.89 -0.81 -14.71
C ASP A 127 7.16 -2.21 -14.11
N PHE A 128 6.34 -2.62 -13.16
CA PHE A 128 6.44 -3.93 -12.51
C PHE A 128 5.09 -4.65 -12.47
N PRO A 129 4.58 -5.19 -13.60
CA PRO A 129 3.26 -5.78 -13.65
C PRO A 129 3.06 -6.96 -12.69
N VAL A 130 4.11 -7.76 -12.49
CA VAL A 130 4.11 -8.91 -11.58
C VAL A 130 5.31 -8.88 -10.66
N LEU A 131 5.08 -9.10 -9.38
CA LEU A 131 6.11 -9.24 -8.36
C LEU A 131 5.95 -10.61 -7.67
N PRO A 132 7.06 -11.29 -7.32
CA PRO A 132 6.97 -12.44 -6.43
C PRO A 132 6.46 -11.98 -5.07
N ALA A 133 5.71 -12.83 -4.37
CA ALA A 133 5.34 -12.60 -2.98
C ALA A 133 5.85 -13.77 -2.17
N ALA A 134 6.92 -13.57 -1.43
CA ALA A 134 7.54 -14.61 -0.63
C ALA A 134 8.07 -14.02 0.67
N GLY A 135 7.95 -14.77 1.75
CA GLY A 135 8.36 -14.26 3.03
C GLY A 135 8.25 -15.21 4.20
N ILE A 136 8.80 -14.75 5.31
CA ILE A 136 8.77 -15.44 6.60
C ILE A 136 8.10 -14.53 7.61
N LEU A 137 7.05 -15.04 8.25
CA LEU A 137 6.47 -14.43 9.44
C LEU A 137 6.96 -15.21 10.66
N TRP A 138 7.73 -14.54 11.50
CA TRP A 138 8.28 -15.09 12.73
C TRP A 138 7.83 -14.28 13.95
N THR A 139 7.22 -14.98 14.91
CA THR A 139 6.71 -14.45 16.17
C THR A 139 7.40 -15.16 17.32
N PRO A 140 8.64 -14.78 17.67
CA PRO A 140 9.41 -15.46 18.72
C PRO A 140 8.78 -15.33 20.10
N SER A 141 8.06 -14.21 20.34
CA SER A 141 7.27 -13.98 21.55
C SER A 141 6.03 -13.14 21.20
N SER A 142 5.13 -12.95 22.17
CA SER A 142 3.96 -12.09 21.99
C SER A 142 4.28 -10.60 21.78
N GLU A 143 5.54 -10.20 21.97
CA GLU A 143 6.00 -8.82 21.85
C GLU A 143 6.67 -8.53 20.51
N TRP A 144 7.00 -9.55 19.73
CA TRP A 144 7.76 -9.40 18.48
C TRP A 144 7.01 -10.04 17.31
N LYS A 145 6.93 -9.29 16.21
CA LYS A 145 6.44 -9.76 14.92
C LYS A 145 7.46 -9.37 13.87
N ILE A 146 8.15 -10.36 13.30
CA ILE A 146 9.15 -10.18 12.27
C ILE A 146 8.56 -10.72 10.98
N ASP A 147 8.08 -9.83 10.12
CA ASP A 147 7.50 -10.15 8.83
C ASP A 147 8.48 -9.74 7.73
N VAL A 148 9.33 -10.68 7.31
CA VAL A 148 10.26 -10.45 6.21
C VAL A 148 9.62 -11.00 4.94
N GLN A 149 8.66 -10.24 4.43
CA GLN A 149 7.92 -10.57 3.21
C GLN A 149 8.13 -9.49 2.16
N PHE A 150 8.59 -9.90 0.98
CA PHE A 150 8.62 -9.01 -0.18
C PHE A 150 7.20 -8.91 -0.78
N PRO A 151 6.72 -7.71 -1.17
CA PRO A 151 7.46 -6.44 -1.31
C PRO A 151 7.40 -5.47 -0.11
N SER A 152 6.82 -5.86 1.02
CA SER A 152 6.56 -4.96 2.16
C SER A 152 7.02 -5.55 3.50
N PRO A 153 8.34 -5.67 3.75
CA PRO A 153 8.86 -6.25 4.98
C PRO A 153 8.56 -5.31 6.17
N ARG A 154 8.22 -5.87 7.33
CA ARG A 154 7.92 -5.13 8.56
C ARG A 154 8.41 -5.88 9.80
N ILE A 155 9.14 -5.17 10.66
CA ILE A 155 9.53 -5.65 11.99
C ILE A 155 8.79 -4.80 13.01
N SER A 156 7.99 -5.44 13.86
CA SER A 156 7.19 -4.77 14.87
C SER A 156 7.50 -5.29 16.27
N ARG A 157 7.53 -4.39 17.23
CA ARG A 157 7.69 -4.67 18.65
C ARG A 157 6.57 -4.02 19.44
N ARG A 158 5.92 -4.75 20.34
CA ARG A 158 4.98 -4.19 21.30
C ARG A 158 5.76 -3.42 22.37
N LEU A 159 5.43 -2.15 22.53
CA LEU A 159 6.08 -1.23 23.46
C LEU A 159 5.30 -1.15 24.78
N MET A 160 3.97 -1.13 24.70
CA MET A 160 3.09 -1.01 25.86
C MET A 160 1.83 -1.84 25.64
N LYS A 161 1.26 -2.35 26.72
CA LYS A 161 -0.04 -3.02 26.72
C LYS A 161 -0.77 -2.67 28.00
N ASP A 162 -1.96 -2.08 27.86
CA ASP A 162 -2.86 -1.80 28.97
C ASP A 162 -4.05 -2.77 28.91
N GLY A 163 -3.91 -3.91 29.60
CA GLY A 163 -4.97 -4.93 29.69
C GLY A 163 -5.54 -5.34 28.33
N GLN A 164 -6.85 -5.17 28.18
CA GLN A 164 -7.59 -5.33 26.92
C GLN A 164 -7.95 -3.97 26.28
N ASN A 165 -7.51 -2.86 26.87
CA ASN A 165 -7.91 -1.51 26.46
C ASN A 165 -7.02 -0.96 25.35
N SER A 166 -5.72 -1.23 25.38
CA SER A 166 -4.84 -0.77 24.30
C SER A 166 -3.53 -1.55 24.18
N GLU A 167 -2.99 -1.60 22.97
CA GLU A 167 -1.63 -2.04 22.70
C GLU A 167 -0.90 -1.00 21.85
N LEU A 168 0.29 -0.58 22.27
CA LEU A 168 1.17 0.29 21.48
C LEU A 168 2.27 -0.55 20.84
N TRP A 169 2.41 -0.43 19.53
CA TRP A 169 3.40 -1.12 18.71
C TRP A 169 4.32 -0.10 18.04
N GLY A 170 5.63 -0.32 18.11
CA GLY A 170 6.62 0.37 17.28
C GLY A 170 7.09 -0.54 16.17
N TYR A 171 7.35 0.00 14.99
CA TYR A 171 7.79 -0.81 13.85
C TYR A 171 8.72 -0.07 12.90
N LEU A 172 9.49 -0.87 12.17
CA LEU A 172 10.29 -0.48 11.01
C LEU A 172 9.76 -1.27 9.81
N SER A 173 9.56 -0.62 8.67
CA SER A 173 9.08 -1.29 7.45
C SER A 173 9.73 -0.77 6.18
N GLY A 174 9.89 -1.66 5.21
CA GLY A 174 10.20 -1.32 3.83
C GLY A 174 8.92 -1.28 3.01
N VAL A 175 8.82 -0.32 2.09
CA VAL A 175 7.67 -0.17 1.20
C VAL A 175 8.16 -0.04 -0.23
N PHE A 176 7.64 -0.92 -1.09
CA PHE A 176 7.74 -0.76 -2.54
C PHE A 176 6.60 0.15 -3.01
N GLY A 177 6.89 1.44 -3.10
CA GLY A 177 5.92 2.46 -3.42
C GLY A 177 5.80 2.70 -4.93
N GLY A 178 4.77 3.45 -5.29
CA GLY A 178 4.49 3.81 -6.68
C GLY A 178 3.19 3.26 -7.23
N ASN A 179 2.72 3.89 -8.30
CA ASN A 179 1.49 3.56 -9.00
C ASN A 179 1.53 4.11 -10.42
N THR A 180 0.56 3.68 -11.23
CA THR A 180 0.33 4.18 -12.59
C THR A 180 -1.08 4.76 -12.70
N TRP A 181 -1.21 5.94 -13.30
CA TRP A 181 -2.48 6.63 -13.55
C TRP A 181 -2.63 6.99 -15.02
N ALA A 182 -3.84 6.87 -15.54
CA ALA A 182 -4.21 7.43 -16.84
C ALA A 182 -4.48 8.94 -16.68
N VAL A 183 -3.74 9.78 -17.38
CA VAL A 183 -3.82 11.24 -17.20
C VAL A 183 -3.86 11.97 -18.54
N GLN A 184 -4.23 13.24 -18.53
CA GLN A 184 -4.13 14.13 -19.67
C GLN A 184 -3.07 15.19 -19.41
N ARG A 185 -2.07 15.27 -20.30
CA ARG A 185 -1.01 16.28 -20.27
C ARG A 185 -1.55 17.69 -20.52
N ALA A 186 -0.77 18.73 -20.21
CA ALA A 186 -1.19 20.11 -20.48
C ALA A 186 -1.45 20.39 -21.98
N SER A 187 -0.85 19.60 -22.88
CA SER A 187 -1.10 19.65 -24.32
C SER A 187 -2.48 19.11 -24.74
N GLY A 188 -3.22 18.45 -23.85
CA GLY A 188 -4.47 17.76 -24.14
C GLY A 188 -4.29 16.31 -24.62
N LEU A 189 -3.05 15.83 -24.73
CA LEU A 189 -2.77 14.44 -25.08
C LEU A 189 -2.98 13.52 -23.87
N ASN A 190 -3.65 12.40 -24.11
CA ASN A 190 -3.80 11.33 -23.14
C ASN A 190 -2.47 10.55 -23.03
N ASP A 191 -2.07 10.23 -21.80
CA ASP A 191 -0.85 9.49 -21.50
C ASP A 191 -1.02 8.71 -20.18
N GLN A 192 -0.01 7.93 -19.80
CA GLN A 192 0.04 7.24 -18.51
C GLN A 192 1.25 7.73 -17.72
N LEU A 193 0.99 8.13 -16.47
CA LEU A 193 2.01 8.55 -15.52
C LEU A 193 2.30 7.40 -14.57
N THR A 194 3.54 6.92 -14.54
CA THR A 194 4.02 6.00 -13.51
C THR A 194 4.97 6.74 -12.57
N ILE A 195 4.69 6.71 -11.27
CA ILE A 195 5.61 7.17 -10.22
C ILE A 195 6.07 5.95 -9.45
N ARG A 196 7.35 5.84 -9.13
CA ARG A 196 7.90 4.78 -8.27
C ARG A 196 8.85 5.33 -7.23
N ASP A 197 8.90 4.63 -6.11
CA ASP A 197 9.82 4.93 -5.02
C ASP A 197 10.03 3.71 -4.11
N LEU A 198 11.11 3.76 -3.34
CA LEU A 198 11.34 2.87 -2.20
C LEU A 198 11.28 3.68 -0.91
N ARG A 199 10.64 3.12 0.12
CA ARG A 199 10.51 3.79 1.42
C ARG A 199 11.01 2.92 2.56
N LEU A 200 11.70 3.56 3.50
CA LEU A 200 12.02 3.02 4.81
C LEU A 200 11.26 3.81 5.87
N MET A 201 10.30 3.18 6.54
CA MET A 201 9.34 3.84 7.42
C MET A 201 9.53 3.36 8.87
N LEU A 202 9.59 4.31 9.80
CA LEU A 202 9.46 4.11 11.23
C LEU A 202 8.06 4.55 11.67
N GLY A 203 7.37 3.73 12.45
CA GLY A 203 6.02 4.05 12.88
C GLY A 203 5.68 3.59 14.29
N LEU A 204 4.66 4.25 14.83
CA LEU A 204 3.96 3.90 16.05
C LEU A 204 2.49 3.63 15.70
N GLU A 205 1.95 2.52 16.19
CA GLU A 205 0.56 2.11 15.99
C GLU A 205 -0.05 1.76 17.34
N GLN A 206 -1.14 2.44 17.68
CA GLN A 206 -1.96 2.15 18.84
C GLN A 206 -3.20 1.38 18.38
N LEU A 207 -3.34 0.16 18.91
CA LEU A 207 -4.52 -0.67 18.74
C LEU A 207 -5.44 -0.41 19.93
N LEU A 208 -6.71 -0.15 19.64
CA LEU A 208 -7.79 0.14 20.58
C LEU A 208 -8.85 -0.98 20.48
N PRO A 209 -9.83 -1.04 21.40
CA PRO A 209 -10.90 -2.01 21.34
C PRO A 209 -11.77 -1.79 20.09
N GLU A 210 -12.62 -2.76 19.77
CA GLU A 210 -13.58 -2.64 18.66
C GLU A 210 -12.95 -2.45 17.28
N ASN A 211 -11.75 -3.00 17.04
CA ASN A 211 -10.99 -2.85 15.78
C ASN A 211 -10.61 -1.41 15.43
N GLN A 212 -10.61 -0.50 16.41
CA GLN A 212 -10.14 0.85 16.22
C GLN A 212 -8.61 0.89 16.29
N SER A 213 -7.99 1.76 15.50
CA SER A 213 -6.55 1.99 15.57
C SER A 213 -6.17 3.39 15.16
N ALA A 214 -5.02 3.85 15.65
CA ALA A 214 -4.40 5.09 15.23
C ALA A 214 -2.90 4.84 15.01
N PHE A 215 -2.32 5.48 14.00
CA PHE A 215 -0.88 5.36 13.76
C PHE A 215 -0.27 6.66 13.26
N MET A 216 1.04 6.77 13.47
CA MET A 216 1.89 7.82 12.90
C MET A 216 3.18 7.19 12.38
N GLU A 217 3.64 7.64 11.23
CA GLU A 217 4.85 7.16 10.55
C GLU A 217 5.68 8.35 10.05
N CYS A 218 7.00 8.18 10.07
CA CYS A 218 7.94 8.99 9.32
C CYS A 218 8.89 8.07 8.56
N GLY A 219 9.43 8.53 7.43
CA GLY A 219 10.32 7.69 6.65
C GLY A 219 11.15 8.42 5.62
N LEU A 220 12.21 7.74 5.18
CA LEU A 220 13.05 8.14 4.06
C LEU A 220 12.49 7.51 2.79
N VAL A 221 12.35 8.32 1.74
CA VAL A 221 11.92 7.92 0.40
C VAL A 221 13.11 8.13 -0.55
N PHE A 222 13.50 7.08 -1.25
CA PHE A 222 14.68 7.06 -2.12
C PHE A 222 14.39 6.23 -3.38
N ASP A 223 15.34 6.20 -4.32
CA ASP A 223 15.16 5.56 -5.64
C ASP A 223 13.85 5.99 -6.30
N ARG A 224 13.64 7.32 -6.28
CA ARG A 224 12.41 7.95 -6.72
C ARG A 224 12.52 8.31 -8.19
N SER A 225 11.43 8.09 -8.92
CA SER A 225 11.34 8.55 -10.30
C SER A 225 9.90 8.60 -10.78
N PHE A 226 9.71 9.28 -11.90
CA PHE A 226 8.50 9.18 -12.67
C PHE A 226 8.81 8.88 -14.13
N THR A 227 7.85 8.28 -14.83
CA THR A 227 7.97 7.91 -16.24
C THR A 227 6.63 8.10 -16.91
N TRP A 228 6.68 8.57 -18.14
CA TRP A 228 5.53 8.71 -19.02
C TRP A 228 5.48 7.53 -19.99
N GLU A 229 4.32 6.98 -20.31
CA GLU A 229 4.24 5.93 -21.33
C GLU A 229 4.74 6.42 -22.70
N SER A 230 4.42 7.66 -23.07
CA SER A 230 4.91 8.25 -24.33
C SER A 230 6.41 8.60 -24.31
N GLY A 231 7.04 8.66 -23.14
CA GLY A 231 8.43 9.07 -22.94
C GLY A 231 9.31 7.89 -22.54
N ALA A 232 10.28 7.54 -23.38
CA ALA A 232 11.14 6.39 -23.10
C ALA A 232 12.14 6.59 -21.93
N GLU A 233 12.30 7.82 -21.43
CA GLU A 233 13.26 8.14 -20.38
C GLU A 233 12.58 8.33 -19.02
N GLU A 234 13.10 7.59 -18.04
CA GLU A 234 12.76 7.75 -16.64
C GLU A 234 13.41 9.01 -16.08
N THR A 235 12.61 9.86 -15.42
CA THR A 235 13.11 11.08 -14.78
C THR A 235 13.40 10.79 -13.31
N PRO A 236 14.67 10.79 -12.86
CA PRO A 236 15.02 10.56 -11.47
C PRO A 236 14.63 11.76 -10.61
N LEU A 237 14.29 11.46 -9.35
CA LEU A 237 13.95 12.45 -8.32
C LEU A 237 14.87 12.25 -7.10
N ASP A 238 15.15 13.33 -6.40
CA ASP A 238 16.00 13.30 -5.21
C ASP A 238 15.35 12.55 -4.04
N SER A 239 16.17 11.99 -3.17
CA SER A 239 15.70 11.35 -1.95
C SER A 239 15.13 12.38 -0.98
N THR A 240 14.09 12.01 -0.25
CA THR A 240 13.36 12.94 0.63
C THR A 240 12.69 12.22 1.80
N TRP A 241 11.92 12.95 2.60
CA TRP A 241 11.20 12.45 3.76
C TRP A 241 9.69 12.47 3.54
N VAL A 242 9.01 11.52 4.19
CA VAL A 242 7.55 11.41 4.23
C VAL A 242 7.07 11.33 5.66
N LEU A 243 5.92 11.96 5.92
CA LEU A 243 5.14 11.82 7.14
C LEU A 243 3.77 11.26 6.80
N ARG A 244 3.25 10.38 7.64
CA ARG A 244 1.93 9.79 7.47
C ARG A 244 1.25 9.57 8.81
N ALA A 245 -0.05 9.75 8.86
CA ALA A 245 -0.87 9.43 10.02
C ALA A 245 -2.22 8.90 9.57
N GLY A 246 -2.86 8.11 10.41
CA GLY A 246 -4.17 7.57 10.09
C GLY A 246 -4.92 7.05 11.29
N VAL A 247 -6.22 6.94 11.10
CA VAL A 247 -7.17 6.38 12.06
C VAL A 247 -8.10 5.39 11.37
N SER A 248 -8.43 4.31 12.07
CA SER A 248 -9.40 3.29 11.68
C SER A 248 -10.44 3.14 12.76
N PHE A 249 -11.69 2.91 12.36
CA PHE A 249 -12.84 2.70 13.23
C PHE A 249 -13.66 1.51 12.74
#